data_AF-A0A6M3LII5-F1
#
_entry.id   AF-A0A6M3LII5-F1
#
_cell.length_a   1.000
_cell.length_b   1.000
_cell.length_c   1.000
_cell.angle_alpha   90.00
_cell.angle_beta   90.00
_cell.angle_gamma   90.00
#
_symmetry.space_group_name_H-M   'P 1'
#
loop_
_entity.id
_entity.type
_entity.pdbx_description
1 polymer ?
#
loop_
_entity_poly.entity_id
_entity_poly.type
_entity_poly.pdbx_seq_one_letter_code
_entity_poly.pdbx_strand_id
1 'polypeptide(L)'
;MNYRLSTILRQKSYTSDTTETIDLDMADPISQLIIELAVTGVGDVATAHAIACLSKIEIVDGSDVLFSLSGYEAEAVDIYHNKAMRSNWNPYLTGNDCQRFIGINFGRFLWDPLLAFDPKKFRNPQLKLSLS
;
A
#
# COMPACT_ATOMS: atom_id res chain seq x y z
N MET A 1 -2.65 13.48 -18.34
CA MET A 1 -2.54 13.39 -16.88
C MET A 1 -1.25 14.09 -16.50
N ASN A 2 -1.32 15.24 -15.83
CA ASN A 2 -0.11 15.98 -15.44
C ASN A 2 0.48 15.32 -14.18
N TYR A 3 1.74 14.91 -14.28
CA TYR A 3 2.48 14.08 -13.33
C TYR A 3 2.50 14.73 -11.93
N ARG A 4 1.77 14.13 -10.99
CA ARG A 4 1.74 14.58 -9.60
C ARG A 4 1.94 13.38 -8.69
N LEU A 5 2.94 13.48 -7.84
CA LEU A 5 3.05 12.66 -6.65
C LEU A 5 2.39 13.45 -5.51
N SER A 6 1.47 12.80 -4.80
CA SER A 6 0.79 13.41 -3.67
C SER A 6 0.82 12.46 -2.49
N THR A 7 1.17 12.97 -1.32
CA THR A 7 1.08 12.25 -0.07
C THR A 7 -0.35 12.35 0.44
N ILE A 8 -1.04 11.21 0.57
CA ILE A 8 -2.44 11.15 1.06
C ILE A 8 -2.53 10.83 2.55
N LEU A 9 -1.47 10.23 3.12
CA LEU A 9 -1.32 9.96 4.55
C LEU A 9 0.12 10.24 4.94
N ARG A 10 0.32 10.99 6.04
CA ARG A 10 1.66 11.15 6.64
C ARG A 10 2.02 9.90 7.41
N GLN A 11 3.32 9.59 7.50
CA GLN A 11 3.81 8.48 8.31
C GLN A 11 3.24 8.56 9.74
N LYS A 12 2.73 7.42 10.20
CA LYS A 12 2.08 7.26 11.50
C LYS A 12 2.53 5.94 12.09
N SER A 13 2.79 5.95 13.40
CA SER A 13 3.25 4.77 14.14
C SER A 13 2.07 4.06 14.79
N TYR A 14 2.15 2.73 14.83
CA TYR A 14 1.17 1.87 15.47
C TYR A 14 1.91 0.86 16.34
N THR A 15 1.41 0.62 17.55
CA THR A 15 2.01 -0.29 18.53
C THR A 15 1.08 -1.44 18.92
N SER A 16 -0.06 -1.55 18.25
CA SER A 16 -1.08 -2.58 18.46
C SER A 16 -1.86 -2.78 17.16
N ASP A 17 -2.48 -3.95 17.01
CA ASP A 17 -3.35 -4.28 15.90
C ASP A 17 -4.39 -3.19 15.65
N THR A 18 -4.51 -2.77 14.39
CA THR A 18 -5.41 -1.68 14.03
C THR A 18 -5.69 -1.66 12.54
N THR A 19 -6.70 -0.89 12.13
CA THR A 19 -6.97 -0.62 10.72
C THR A 19 -6.97 0.87 10.50
N GLU A 20 -6.02 1.35 9.69
CA GLU A 20 -6.02 2.74 9.22
C GLU A 20 -6.94 2.84 8.00
N THR A 21 -7.92 3.74 8.06
CA THR A 21 -8.84 4.03 6.96
C THR A 21 -8.51 5.41 6.38
N ILE A 22 -8.35 5.48 5.07
CA ILE A 22 -7.99 6.67 4.31
C ILE A 22 -9.06 6.87 3.24
N ASP A 23 -9.76 8.00 3.28
CA ASP A 23 -10.72 8.36 2.24
C ASP A 23 -9.97 8.73 0.96
N LEU A 24 -10.44 8.22 -0.19
CA LEU A 24 -9.86 8.50 -1.50
C LEU A 24 -10.72 9.56 -2.21
N ASP A 25 -10.76 10.79 -1.68
CA ASP A 25 -11.63 11.88 -2.16
C ASP A 25 -11.00 12.76 -3.26
N MET A 26 -9.87 12.32 -3.81
CA MET A 26 -9.07 13.09 -4.75
C MET A 26 -9.79 13.30 -6.09
N ALA A 27 -9.63 14.50 -6.66
CA ALA A 27 -10.31 14.85 -7.91
C ALA A 27 -9.69 14.25 -9.17
N ASP A 28 -8.40 13.92 -9.13
CA ASP A 28 -7.65 13.42 -10.30
C ASP A 28 -7.60 11.88 -10.28
N PRO A 29 -7.63 11.21 -11.45
CA PRO A 29 -7.43 9.76 -11.53
C PRO A 29 -6.08 9.31 -10.96
N ILE A 30 -6.08 8.16 -10.30
CA ILE A 30 -4.95 7.56 -9.63
C ILE A 30 -4.45 6.37 -10.46
N SER A 31 -3.20 6.44 -10.95
CA SER A 31 -2.58 5.29 -11.61
C SER A 31 -1.94 4.31 -10.64
N GLN A 32 -1.51 4.78 -9.47
CA GLN A 32 -0.81 3.96 -8.51
C GLN A 32 -0.97 4.52 -7.10
N LEU A 33 -1.16 3.64 -6.13
CA LEU A 33 -0.97 3.94 -4.71
C LEU A 33 0.31 3.25 -4.26
N ILE A 34 1.18 3.95 -3.55
CA ILE A 34 2.40 3.39 -2.96
C ILE A 34 2.27 3.47 -1.44
N ILE A 35 2.41 2.34 -0.78
CA ILE A 35 2.44 2.21 0.67
C ILE A 35 3.88 2.03 1.08
N GLU A 36 4.35 2.89 1.99
CA GLU A 36 5.61 2.71 2.69
C GLU A 36 5.31 2.11 4.08
N LEU A 37 5.81 0.91 4.33
CA LEU A 37 5.72 0.22 5.61
C LEU A 37 7.09 0.17 6.26
N ALA A 38 7.27 0.85 7.38
CA ALA A 38 8.47 0.80 8.20
C ALA A 38 8.18 0.03 9.50
N VAL A 39 8.83 -1.13 9.66
CA VAL A 39 8.69 -1.99 10.84
C VAL A 39 9.90 -1.78 11.75
N THR A 40 9.66 -1.21 12.94
CA THR A 40 10.67 -0.91 13.95
C THR A 40 10.77 -2.03 14.98
N GLY A 41 11.88 -2.08 15.72
CA GLY A 41 12.07 -3.08 16.79
C GLY A 41 12.39 -4.48 16.23
N VAL A 42 12.88 -4.54 15.00
CA VAL A 42 13.44 -5.77 14.42
C VAL A 42 14.70 -6.14 15.21
N GLY A 43 14.68 -7.34 15.79
CA GLY A 43 15.85 -7.94 16.44
C GLY A 43 16.67 -8.74 15.44
N ASP A 44 17.86 -9.15 15.86
CA ASP A 44 18.81 -9.92 15.02
C ASP A 44 18.27 -11.33 14.66
N VAL A 45 17.18 -11.76 15.31
CA VAL A 45 16.44 -12.99 15.00
C VAL A 45 15.04 -12.62 14.50
N ALA A 46 14.86 -12.62 13.19
CA ALA A 46 13.57 -12.41 12.56
C ALA A 46 12.61 -13.57 12.86
N THR A 47 11.45 -13.28 13.46
CA THR A 47 10.39 -14.27 13.68
C THR A 47 9.41 -14.38 12.51
N ALA A 48 9.29 -13.31 11.72
CA ALA A 48 8.49 -13.22 10.52
C ALA A 48 9.06 -12.16 9.56
N HIS A 49 8.60 -12.16 8.31
CA HIS A 49 8.95 -11.11 7.35
C HIS A 49 8.17 -9.82 7.65
N ALA A 50 8.81 -8.65 7.55
CA ALA A 50 8.23 -7.34 7.87
C ALA A 50 6.88 -7.06 7.19
N ILE A 51 6.68 -7.55 5.97
CA ILE A 51 5.41 -7.41 5.25
C ILE A 51 4.22 -8.08 5.96
N ALA A 52 4.47 -9.06 6.84
CA ALA A 52 3.43 -9.70 7.63
C ALA A 52 2.74 -8.72 8.59
N CYS A 53 3.39 -7.60 8.94
CA CYS A 53 2.77 -6.54 9.72
C CYS A 53 1.65 -5.80 8.97
N LEU A 54 1.54 -5.98 7.65
CA LEU A 54 0.43 -5.51 6.84
C LEU A 54 -0.44 -6.70 6.44
N SER A 55 -1.31 -7.11 7.37
CA SER A 55 -2.12 -8.32 7.23
C SER A 55 -3.16 -8.21 6.12
N LYS A 56 -3.66 -7.00 5.83
CA LYS A 56 -4.65 -6.78 4.78
C LYS A 56 -4.61 -5.36 4.20
N ILE A 57 -4.79 -5.27 2.88
CA ILE A 57 -4.93 -4.05 2.11
C ILE A 57 -6.25 -4.14 1.34
N GLU A 58 -7.16 -3.21 1.58
CA GLU A 58 -8.46 -3.19 0.91
C GLU A 58 -8.76 -1.84 0.30
N ILE A 59 -9.40 -1.85 -0.86
CA ILE A 59 -10.10 -0.69 -1.40
C ILE A 59 -11.57 -1.04 -1.44
N VAL A 60 -12.40 -0.23 -0.78
CA VAL A 60 -13.84 -0.46 -0.65
C VAL A 60 -14.63 0.79 -1.04
N ASP A 61 -15.84 0.62 -1.55
CA ASP A 61 -16.83 1.69 -1.71
C ASP A 61 -18.09 1.29 -0.93
N GLY A 62 -18.20 1.76 0.32
CA GLY A 62 -19.24 1.30 1.24
C GLY A 62 -19.13 -0.20 1.56
N SER A 63 -20.06 -1.01 1.04
CA SER A 63 -20.06 -2.48 1.18
C SER A 63 -19.31 -3.19 0.06
N ASP A 64 -19.02 -2.51 -1.05
CA ASP A 64 -18.43 -3.12 -2.23
C ASP A 64 -16.91 -3.20 -2.09
N VAL A 65 -16.34 -4.39 -2.25
CA VAL A 65 -14.89 -4.61 -2.19
C VAL A 65 -14.32 -4.55 -3.61
N LEU A 66 -13.49 -3.55 -3.87
CA LEU A 66 -12.87 -3.31 -5.18
C LEU A 66 -11.49 -3.97 -5.28
N PHE A 67 -10.79 -4.09 -4.15
CA PHE A 67 -9.49 -4.72 -4.02
C PHE A 67 -9.36 -5.28 -2.60
N SER A 68 -8.83 -6.49 -2.44
CA SER A 68 -8.56 -7.08 -1.12
C SER A 68 -7.45 -8.11 -1.24
N LEU A 69 -6.25 -7.76 -0.78
CA LEU A 69 -5.08 -8.65 -0.76
C LEU A 69 -4.33 -8.48 0.57
N SER A 70 -3.63 -9.52 1.00
CA SER A 70 -2.60 -9.39 2.05
C SER A 70 -1.40 -8.57 1.57
N GLY A 71 -0.55 -8.11 2.49
CA GLY A 71 0.70 -7.44 2.13
C GLY A 71 1.59 -8.27 1.22
N TYR A 72 1.69 -9.58 1.46
CA TYR A 72 2.44 -10.51 0.61
C TYR A 72 1.88 -10.59 -0.81
N GLU A 73 0.57 -10.76 -0.95
CA GLU A 73 -0.07 -10.88 -2.26
C GLU A 73 0.03 -9.58 -3.05
N ALA A 74 -0.21 -8.44 -2.40
CA ALA A 74 -0.09 -7.13 -3.04
C ALA A 74 1.33 -6.86 -3.52
N GLU A 75 2.34 -7.18 -2.71
CA GLU A 75 3.73 -7.02 -3.10
C GLU A 75 4.13 -7.98 -4.24
N ALA A 76 3.65 -9.23 -4.22
CA ALA A 76 3.89 -10.17 -5.31
C ALA A 76 3.27 -9.68 -6.63
N VAL A 77 2.04 -9.16 -6.59
CA VAL A 77 1.36 -8.57 -7.76
C VAL A 77 2.14 -7.35 -8.26
N ASP A 78 2.64 -6.52 -7.37
CA ASP A 78 3.42 -5.33 -7.71
C ASP A 78 4.75 -5.66 -8.38
N ILE A 79 5.49 -6.64 -7.85
CA ILE A 79 6.71 -7.18 -8.46
C ILE A 79 6.39 -7.75 -9.85
N TYR A 80 5.30 -8.52 -9.97
CA TYR A 80 4.90 -9.10 -11.24
C TYR A 80 4.51 -8.03 -12.27
N HIS A 81 3.83 -6.97 -11.85
CA HIS A 81 3.43 -5.86 -12.72
C HIS A 81 4.66 -5.11 -13.24
N ASN A 82 5.58 -4.74 -12.35
CA ASN A 82 6.75 -3.93 -12.71
C ASN A 82 7.94 -4.74 -13.22
N LYS A 83 7.90 -6.07 -13.12
CA LYS A 83 9.03 -6.98 -13.41
C LYS A 83 10.28 -6.67 -12.60
N ALA A 84 10.12 -5.98 -11.48
CA ALA A 84 11.18 -5.54 -10.59
C ALA A 84 10.61 -5.36 -9.17
N MET A 85 11.45 -5.63 -8.17
CA MET A 85 11.13 -5.28 -6.79
C MET A 85 11.27 -3.77 -6.62
N ARG A 86 10.30 -3.14 -5.93
CA ARG A 86 10.54 -1.79 -5.40
C ARG A 86 11.69 -1.86 -4.41
N SER A 87 12.49 -0.81 -4.33
CA SER A 87 13.59 -0.74 -3.37
C SER A 87 13.09 -1.19 -1.99
N ASN A 88 13.73 -2.18 -1.38
CA ASN A 88 13.35 -2.65 -0.04
C ASN A 88 14.59 -2.74 0.83
N TRP A 89 14.53 -2.08 1.98
CA TRP A 89 15.59 -2.05 2.99
C TRP A 89 15.19 -3.01 4.10
N ASN A 90 15.74 -4.23 4.09
CA ASN A 90 15.34 -5.28 5.03
C ASN A 90 16.44 -5.67 6.05
N PRO A 91 17.15 -4.74 6.70
CA PRO A 91 18.09 -5.15 7.74
C PRO A 91 17.33 -5.54 9.01
N TYR A 92 17.37 -6.82 9.35
CA TYR A 92 16.99 -7.29 10.67
C TYR A 92 18.16 -7.06 11.63
N LEU A 93 18.40 -5.78 11.93
CA LEU A 93 19.46 -5.32 12.81
C LEU A 93 18.84 -4.52 13.94
N THR A 94 19.23 -4.83 15.17
CA THR A 94 18.78 -4.10 16.36
C THR A 94 18.99 -2.59 16.20
N GLY A 95 17.91 -1.81 16.38
CA GLY A 95 17.94 -0.35 16.28
C GLY A 95 17.72 0.22 14.88
N ASN A 96 17.59 -0.62 13.85
CA ASN A 96 17.14 -0.21 12.52
C ASN A 96 15.66 -0.56 12.28
N ASP A 97 15.11 -0.04 11.19
CA ASP A 97 13.82 -0.42 10.64
C ASP A 97 13.98 -1.32 9.40
N CYS A 98 12.98 -2.17 9.20
CA CYS A 98 12.76 -2.86 7.93
C CYS A 98 11.70 -2.09 7.14
N GLN A 99 12.07 -1.59 5.95
CA GLN A 99 11.21 -0.81 5.07
C GLN A 99 10.76 -1.63 3.86
N ARG A 100 9.45 -1.57 3.59
CA ARG A 100 8.82 -2.17 2.41
C ARG A 100 8.06 -1.10 1.63
N PHE A 101 8.17 -1.15 0.31
CA PHE A 101 7.37 -0.30 -0.58
C PHE A 101 6.45 -1.17 -1.43
N ILE A 102 5.14 -1.01 -1.26
CA ILE A 102 4.12 -1.83 -1.91
C ILE A 102 3.26 -0.97 -2.82
N GLY A 103 3.20 -1.32 -4.10
CA GLY A 103 2.36 -0.65 -5.09
C GLY A 103 1.02 -1.34 -5.32
N ILE A 104 -0.08 -0.58 -5.27
CA ILE A 104 -1.35 -0.95 -5.91
C ILE A 104 -1.35 -0.29 -7.29
N ASN A 105 -1.19 -1.09 -8.34
CA ASN A 105 -1.08 -0.61 -9.73
C ASN A 105 -2.44 -0.66 -10.41
N PHE A 106 -2.94 0.48 -10.88
CA PHE A 106 -4.16 0.56 -11.68
C PHE A 106 -3.82 0.67 -13.17
N GLY A 107 -4.67 0.07 -13.99
CA GLY A 107 -4.48 0.02 -15.44
C GLY A 107 -3.39 -0.94 -15.91
N ARG A 108 -3.08 -0.87 -17.20
CA ARG A 108 -2.12 -1.80 -17.84
C ARG A 108 -0.68 -1.35 -17.71
N PHE A 109 -0.48 -0.04 -17.60
CA PHE A 109 0.80 0.63 -17.48
C PHE A 109 0.59 1.93 -16.70
N LEU A 110 1.69 2.49 -16.17
CA LEU A 110 1.65 3.76 -15.47
C LEU A 110 1.08 4.85 -16.39
N TRP A 111 0.11 5.63 -15.88
CA TRP A 111 -0.61 6.66 -16.63
C TRP A 111 -1.61 6.17 -17.69
N ASP A 112 -2.10 4.93 -17.62
CA ASP A 112 -3.20 4.45 -18.47
C ASP A 112 -4.50 5.25 -18.20
N PRO A 113 -4.94 6.14 -19.11
CA PRO A 113 -6.06 7.05 -18.83
C PRO A 113 -7.42 6.33 -18.87
N LEU A 114 -7.49 5.12 -19.43
CA LEU A 114 -8.74 4.38 -19.58
C LEU A 114 -9.06 3.52 -18.36
N LEU A 115 -8.01 2.99 -17.72
CA LEU A 115 -8.12 2.00 -16.66
C LEU A 115 -7.48 2.44 -15.33
N ALA A 116 -7.09 3.71 -15.20
CA ALA A 116 -6.76 4.30 -13.91
C ALA A 116 -7.96 4.25 -12.96
N PHE A 117 -7.68 4.21 -11.66
CA PHE A 117 -8.71 4.34 -10.64
C PHE A 117 -9.19 5.79 -10.62
N ASP A 118 -10.47 6.00 -10.89
CA ASP A 118 -11.07 7.34 -10.86
C ASP A 118 -12.03 7.41 -9.67
N PRO A 119 -11.64 8.09 -8.57
CA PRO A 119 -12.47 8.14 -7.36
C PRO A 119 -13.87 8.73 -7.60
N LYS A 120 -14.03 9.60 -8.61
CA LYS A 120 -15.32 10.22 -8.95
C LYS A 120 -16.35 9.22 -9.50
N LYS A 121 -15.92 8.01 -9.87
CA LYS A 121 -16.81 6.93 -10.30
C LYS A 121 -17.41 6.14 -9.13
N PHE A 122 -16.96 6.43 -7.90
CA PHE A 122 -17.36 5.76 -6.67
C PHE A 122 -18.06 6.75 -5.72
N ARG A 123 -18.81 6.25 -4.74
CA ARG A 123 -19.57 7.10 -3.80
C ARG A 123 -18.75 7.52 -2.59
N ASN A 124 -18.05 6.56 -2.00
CA ASN A 124 -17.21 6.70 -0.82
C ASN A 124 -16.04 5.70 -0.87
N PRO A 125 -15.12 5.84 -1.83
CA PRO A 125 -13.97 4.96 -1.93
C PRO A 125 -13.01 5.18 -0.76
N GLN A 126 -12.61 4.10 -0.10
CA GLN A 126 -11.69 4.11 1.04
C GLN A 126 -10.58 3.08 0.84
N LEU A 127 -9.35 3.47 1.15
CA LEU A 127 -8.22 2.54 1.35
C LEU A 127 -8.18 2.15 2.83
N LYS A 128 -8.17 0.85 3.12
CA LYS A 128 -8.05 0.31 4.48
C LYS A 128 -6.78 -0.53 4.59
N LEU A 129 -5.96 -0.22 5.58
CA LEU A 129 -4.70 -0.89 5.87
C LEU A 129 -4.80 -1.54 7.25
N SER A 130 -4.92 -2.86 7.29
CA SER A 130 -4.94 -3.61 8.54
C SER A 130 -3.53 -4.01 8.94
N LEU A 131 -3.15 -3.65 10.16
CA LEU A 131 -1.83 -3.81 10.74
C LEU A 131 -1.90 -4.76 11.92
N SER A 132 -0.90 -5.62 12.06
CA SER A 132 -0.79 -6.65 13.12
C SER A 132 0.67 -6.90 13.50
#